data_AF-A0A0S7C2M5-F1
#
_entry.id   AF-A0A0S7C2M5-F1
#
_cell.length_a   1.000
_cell.length_b   1.000
_cell.length_c   1.000
_cell.angle_alpha   90.00
_cell.angle_beta   90.00
_cell.angle_gamma   90.00
#
_symmetry.space_group_name_H-M   'P 1'
#
loop_
_entity.id
_entity.type
_entity.pdbx_description
1 polymer ?
#
loop_
_entity_poly.entity_id
_entity_poly.type
_entity_poly.pdbx_seq_one_letter_code
_entity_poly.pdbx_strand_id
1 'polypeptide(L)' 'MLEYSKTILQKVSFNRDLFKKELYKAIRFLKREEIVLLQIWCMVSFNDKYADIIREVFRNIAR' A
#
# COMPACT_ATOMS: atom_id res chain seq x y z
N MET A 1 11.84 -3.94 -4.94
CA MET A 1 11.46 -2.64 -4.33
C MET A 1 10.30 -2.75 -3.35
N LEU A 2 9.62 -3.91 -3.36
CA LEU A 2 8.54 -4.24 -2.46
C LEU A 2 8.91 -4.09 -0.96
N GLU A 3 10.01 -4.71 -0.52
CA GLU A 3 10.41 -4.69 0.91
C GLU A 3 10.72 -3.27 1.43
N TYR A 4 11.33 -2.43 0.58
CA TYR A 4 11.53 -1.02 0.88
C TYR A 4 10.18 -0.30 1.08
N SER A 5 9.23 -0.52 0.17
CA SER A 5 7.89 0.06 0.25
C SER A 5 7.15 -0.38 1.52
N LYS A 6 7.23 -1.67 1.89
CA LYS A 6 6.66 -2.21 3.14
C LYS A 6 7.25 -1.52 4.37
N THR A 7 8.57 -1.35 4.40
CA THR A 7 9.28 -0.68 5.50
C THR A 7 8.82 0.77 5.66
N ILE A 8 8.70 1.52 4.56
CA ILE A 8 8.21 2.90 4.59
C ILE A 8 6.77 2.95 5.09
N LEU A 9 5.89 2.09 4.55
CA LEU A 9 4.48 2.03 4.95
C LEU A 9 4.31 1.71 6.44
N GLN A 10 5.11 0.79 6.99
CA GLN A 10 5.14 0.54 8.44
C GLN A 10 5.53 1.80 9.22
N LYS A 11 6.61 2.48 8.79
CA LYS A 11 7.10 3.70 9.46
C LYS A 11 6.09 4.84 9.44
N VAL A 12 5.34 5.02 8.35
CA VAL A 12 4.34 6.10 8.24
C VAL A 12 2.93 5.70 8.68
N SER A 13 2.72 4.45 9.12
CA SER A 13 1.40 3.91 9.47
C SER A 13 0.70 4.63 10.64
N PHE A 14 1.41 5.45 11.40
CA PHE A 14 0.85 6.29 12.46
C PHE A 14 0.04 7.48 11.92
N ASN A 15 0.20 7.85 10.65
CA ASN A 15 -0.49 8.99 10.05
C ASN A 15 -1.19 8.56 8.76
N ARG A 16 -2.51 8.79 8.73
CA ARG A 16 -3.40 8.38 7.64
C ARG A 16 -3.01 8.99 6.29
N ASP A 17 -2.74 10.29 6.26
CA ASP A 17 -2.39 11.02 5.03
C ASP A 17 -1.02 10.63 4.50
N LEU A 18 -0.04 10.44 5.39
CA LEU A 18 1.29 9.95 5.00
C LEU A 18 1.23 8.51 4.49
N PHE A 19 0.48 7.63 5.16
CA PHE A 19 0.26 6.26 4.69
C PHE A 19 -0.32 6.24 3.28
N LYS A 20 -1.39 7.01 3.02
CA LYS A 20 -2.00 7.12 1.69
C LYS A 20 -1.00 7.64 0.64
N LYS A 21 -0.24 8.70 0.96
CA LYS A 21 0.76 9.28 0.06
C LYS A 21 1.86 8.27 -0.30
N GLU A 22 2.42 7.58 0.69
CA GLU A 22 3.49 6.59 0.45
C GLU A 22 2.97 5.34 -0.25
N LEU A 23 1.71 4.94 -0.01
CA LEU A 23 1.10 3.81 -0.72
C LEU A 23 0.95 4.09 -2.22
N TYR A 24 0.51 5.30 -2.59
CA TYR A 24 0.49 5.71 -4.00
C TYR A 24 1.89 5.75 -4.63
N LYS A 25 2.90 6.20 -3.89
CA LYS A 25 4.29 6.19 -4.38
C LYS A 25 4.78 4.77 -4.61
N ALA A 26 4.51 3.85 -3.69
CA ALA A 26 4.87 2.44 -3.81
C ALA A 26 4.29 1.85 -5.10
N ILE A 27 3.02 2.08 -5.38
CA ILE A 27 2.37 1.59 -6.61
C ILE A 27 3.02 2.10 -7.89
N ARG A 28 3.48 3.37 -7.90
CA ARG A 28 4.17 3.93 -9.07
C ARG A 28 5.59 3.35 -9.26
N PHE A 29 6.19 2.84 -8.19
CA PHE A 29 7.58 2.36 -8.19
C PHE A 29 7.70 0.85 -8.39
N LEU A 30 6.64 0.10 -8.10
CA LEU A 30 6.62 -1.36 -8.14
C LEU A 30 6.18 -1.91 -9.48
N LYS A 31 6.69 -3.09 -9.82
CA LYS A 31 6.20 -3.87 -10.97
C LYS A 31 4.82 -4.46 -10.65
N ARG A 32 4.05 -4.82 -11.69
CA ARG A 32 2.69 -5.37 -11.54
C ARG A 32 2.61 -6.54 -10.55
N GLU A 33 3.57 -7.47 -10.61
CA GLU A 33 3.64 -8.62 -9.69
C GLU A 33 3.87 -8.18 -8.23
N GLU A 34 4.79 -7.22 -8.02
CA GLU A 34 5.06 -6.66 -6.69
C GLU A 34 3.86 -5.87 -6.15
N ILE A 35 3.09 -5.20 -7.01
CA ILE A 35 1.87 -4.47 -6.62
C ILE A 35 0.82 -5.44 -6.06
N VAL A 36 0.63 -6.60 -6.69
CA VAL A 36 -0.32 -7.63 -6.19
C VAL A 36 0.11 -8.13 -4.81
N LEU A 37 1.41 -8.41 -4.64
CA LEU A 37 1.97 -8.82 -3.35
C LEU A 37 1.83 -7.71 -2.30
N LEU A 38 2.03 -6.44 -2.68
CA LEU A 38 1.84 -5.30 -1.80
C LEU A 38 0.38 -5.17 -1.35
N GLN A 39 -0.59 -5.36 -2.25
CA GLN A 39 -2.01 -5.30 -1.93
C GLN A 39 -2.39 -6.33 -0.87
N ILE A 40 -2.01 -7.60 -1.07
CA ILE A 40 -2.28 -8.68 -0.13
C ILE A 40 -1.67 -8.35 1.24
N TRP A 41 -0.41 -7.92 1.25
CA TRP A 41 0.28 -7.58 2.49
C TRP A 41 -0.35 -6.37 3.21
N CYS A 42 -0.80 -5.34 2.49
CA CYS A 42 -1.51 -4.20 3.09
C CYS A 42 -2.84 -4.62 3.72
N MET A 43 -3.59 -5.50 3.06
CA MET A 43 -4.83 -6.04 3.61
C MET A 43 -4.58 -6.88 4.87
N VAL A 44 -3.51 -7.68 4.92
CA VAL A 44 -3.18 -8.43 6.14
C VAL A 44 -2.69 -7.51 7.27
N SER A 45 -1.90 -6.48 6.95
CA SER A 45 -1.19 -5.68 7.96
C SER A 45 -2.00 -4.49 8.49
N PHE A 46 -2.89 -3.92 7.67
CA PHE A 46 -3.50 -2.61 7.93
C PHE A 46 -5.01 -2.55 7.65
N ASN A 47 -5.67 -3.67 7.36
CA ASN A 47 -7.11 -3.65 7.04
C ASN A 47 -7.97 -3.03 8.16
N ASP A 48 -7.66 -3.29 9.43
CA ASP A 48 -8.46 -2.76 10.55
C ASP A 48 -8.44 -1.22 10.64
N LYS A 49 -7.38 -0.57 10.13
CA LYS A 49 -7.21 0.90 10.22
C LYS A 49 -7.46 1.61 8.89
N TYR A 50 -7.08 0.98 7.77
CA TYR A 50 -6.95 1.63 6.47
C TYR A 50 -7.59 0.85 5.33
N ALA A 51 -8.53 -0.06 5.60
CA ALA A 51 -9.24 -0.82 4.56
C ALA A 51 -9.83 0.07 3.45
N ASP A 52 -10.38 1.23 3.80
CA ASP A 52 -10.96 2.16 2.84
C ASP A 52 -9.89 2.76 1.91
N ILE A 53 -8.76 3.19 2.46
CA ILE A 53 -7.62 3.72 1.70
C ILE A 53 -7.03 2.64 0.79
N ILE A 54 -6.81 1.43 1.31
CA ILE A 54 -6.26 0.31 0.55
C ILE A 54 -7.19 0.01 -0.64
N ARG A 55 -8.49 -0.14 -0.39
CA ARG A 55 -9.48 -0.39 -1.46
C ARG A 55 -9.54 0.76 -2.47
N GLU A 56 -9.48 2.00 -2.03
CA GLU A 56 -9.47 3.18 -2.91
C GLU A 56 -8.26 3.14 -3.85
N VAL A 57 -7.08 2.95 -3.28
CA VAL A 57 -5.82 3.02 -4.01
C VAL A 57 -5.67 1.87 -5.02
N PHE A 58 -6.07 0.65 -4.64
CA PHE A 58 -5.94 -0.53 -5.51
C PHE A 58 -7.10 -0.72 -6.50
N ARG A 59 -8.19 0.06 -6.40
CA ARG A 59 -9.41 -0.10 -7.22
C ARG A 59 -9.15 -0.21 -8.73
N ASN A 60 -8.21 0.56 -9.25
CA ASN A 60 -7.97 0.69 -10.69
C ASN A 60 -6.73 -0.07 -11.19
N ILE A 61 -6.01 -0.79 -10.32
CA ILE A 61 -4.74 -1.43 -10.68
C ILE A 61 -4.94 -2.91 -11.04
N ALA A 62 -5.99 -3.52 -10.51
CA ALA A 62 -6.35 -4.92 -10.80
C ALA A 62 -7.15 -5.11 -12.10
N ARG A 63 -7.35 -4.04 -12.89
CA ARG A 63 -8.03 -4.11 -14.19
C ARG A 63 -7.05 -4.31 -15.34
#